data_AF-A0A316MJ56-F1
#
_entry.id   AF-A0A316MJ56-F1
#
_cell.length_a   1.000
_cell.length_b   1.000
_cell.length_c   1.000
_cell.angle_alpha   90.00
_cell.angle_beta   90.00
_cell.angle_gamma   90.00
#
_symmetry.space_group_name_H-M   'P 1'
#
loop_
_entity.id
_entity.type
_entity.pdbx_description
1 polymer ?
#
loop_
_entity_poly.entity_id
_entity_poly.type
_entity_poly.pdbx_seq_one_letter_code
_entity_poly.pdbx_strand_id
1 'polypeptide(L)'
;MKQRIFNLIILDQSGSMYSIQRQAITGVNETIQTIKAACCKHEDQEHLVTLVAFNSNEVKTIYDNVEAEKVAELASHQYHPACGTPLYDTMGNALTKLRKDVAENDIVLVGKVGAD
;
A
#
# COMPACT_ATOMS: atom_id res chain seq x y z
N MET A 1 -11.19 -20.80 11.21
CA MET A 1 -11.12 -19.78 10.14
C MET A 1 -9.82 -19.02 10.38
N LYS A 2 -8.99 -18.80 9.36
CA LYS A 2 -7.79 -17.96 9.52
C LYS A 2 -8.21 -16.50 9.67
N GLN A 3 -7.51 -15.74 10.52
CA GLN A 3 -7.78 -14.32 10.69
C GLN A 3 -7.24 -13.56 9.47
N ARG A 4 -8.08 -12.77 8.80
CA ARG A 4 -7.66 -12.01 7.62
C ARG A 4 -7.13 -10.64 8.04
N ILE A 5 -5.98 -10.28 7.50
CA ILE A 5 -5.30 -9.02 7.75
C ILE A 5 -5.10 -8.31 6.41
N PHE A 6 -5.73 -7.14 6.28
CA PHE A 6 -5.63 -6.31 5.10
C PHE A 6 -4.60 -5.20 5.34
N ASN A 7 -3.53 -5.24 4.56
CA ASN A 7 -2.44 -4.28 4.58
C ASN A 7 -2.62 -3.29 3.41
N LEU A 8 -3.12 -2.09 3.71
CA LEU A 8 -3.25 -1.01 2.73
C LEU A 8 -2.03 -0.08 2.83
N ILE A 9 -1.20 -0.10 1.80
CA ILE A 9 -0.06 0.79 1.64
C ILE A 9 -0.46 1.92 0.69
N ILE A 10 -0.32 3.16 1.16
CA ILE A 10 -0.60 4.36 0.38
C ILE A 10 0.72 5.07 0.09
N LEU A 11 1.10 5.11 -1.19
CA LEU A 11 2.33 5.71 -1.67
C LEU A 11 2.03 7.07 -2.34
N ASP A 12 2.62 8.12 -1.79
CA ASP A 12 2.60 9.44 -2.43
C ASP A 12 3.42 9.39 -3.72
N GLN A 13 2.89 9.89 -4.83
CA GLN A 13 3.54 9.99 -6.14
C GLN A 13 3.50 11.44 -6.65
N SER A 14 3.37 12.44 -5.77
CA SER A 14 3.49 13.85 -6.17
C SER A 14 4.91 14.17 -6.67
N GLY A 15 5.06 15.30 -7.37
CA GLY A 15 6.35 15.77 -7.88
C GLY A 15 7.38 16.06 -6.77
N SER A 16 6.96 16.35 -5.53
CA SER A 16 7.89 16.51 -4.41
C SER A 16 8.61 15.20 -4.05
N MET A 17 8.04 14.06 -4.42
CA MET A 17 8.64 12.74 -4.18
C MET A 17 9.82 12.44 -5.10
N TYR A 18 10.09 13.27 -6.12
CA TYR A 18 11.18 13.02 -7.06
C TYR A 18 12.56 12.96 -6.36
N SER A 19 12.79 13.82 -5.36
CA SER A 19 14.04 13.87 -4.60
C SER A 19 14.26 12.66 -3.70
N ILE A 20 13.18 11.96 -3.32
CA ILE A 20 13.22 10.80 -2.42
C ILE A 20 12.66 9.53 -3.07
N GLN A 21 12.62 9.47 -4.40
CA GLN A 21 11.97 8.39 -5.13
C GLN A 21 12.53 7.02 -4.74
N ARG A 22 13.85 6.90 -4.63
CA ARG A 22 14.53 5.67 -4.23
C ARG A 22 14.15 5.28 -2.79
N GLN A 23 14.15 6.23 -1.87
CA GLN A 23 13.80 6.00 -0.47
C GLN A 23 12.35 5.55 -0.33
N ALA A 24 11.42 6.13 -1.11
CA ALA A 24 10.03 5.73 -1.12
C ALA A 24 9.84 4.28 -1.61
N ILE A 25 10.54 3.90 -2.69
CA ILE A 25 10.54 2.51 -3.18
C ILE A 25 11.13 1.57 -2.12
N THR A 26 12.27 1.92 -1.53
CA THR A 26 12.90 1.13 -0.46
C THR A 26 11.96 0.94 0.72
N GLY A 27 11.31 2.01 1.20
CA GLY A 27 10.39 1.93 2.33
C GLY A 27 9.16 1.06 2.06
N VAL A 28 8.60 1.13 0.84
CA VAL A 28 7.51 0.22 0.43
C VAL A 28 7.99 -1.23 0.43
N ASN A 29 9.18 -1.51 -0.11
CA ASN A 29 9.72 -2.87 -0.16
C ASN A 29 10.03 -3.41 1.24
N GLU A 30 10.61 -2.60 2.13
CA GLU A 30 10.81 -2.96 3.54
C GLU A 30 9.48 -3.27 4.26
N THR A 31 8.43 -2.51 3.95
CA THR A 31 7.08 -2.77 4.47
C THR A 31 6.54 -4.10 3.97
N ILE A 32 6.66 -4.38 2.66
CA ILE A 32 6.24 -5.66 2.06
C ILE A 32 6.99 -6.84 2.71
N GLN A 33 8.31 -6.72 2.89
CA GLN A 33 9.11 -7.77 3.53
C GLN A 33 8.70 -7.99 4.99
N THR A 34 8.35 -6.93 5.71
CA THR A 34 7.83 -7.01 7.08
C THR A 34 6.49 -7.76 7.12
N ILE A 35 5.57 -7.46 6.20
CA ILE A 35 4.27 -8.15 6.08
C ILE A 35 4.48 -9.62 5.76
N LYS A 36 5.37 -9.95 4.82
CA LYS A 36 5.74 -11.34 4.50
C LYS A 36 6.26 -12.08 5.72
N ALA A 37 7.19 -11.47 6.46
CA ALA A 37 7.73 -12.07 7.68
C ALA A 37 6.67 -12.27 8.76
N ALA A 38 5.70 -11.36 8.90
CA ALA A 38 4.57 -11.52 9.81
C ALA A 38 3.66 -12.68 9.39
N CYS A 39 3.33 -12.78 8.10
CA CYS A 39 2.54 -13.88 7.55
C CYS A 39 3.20 -15.24 7.78
N CYS A 40 4.53 -15.35 7.58
CA CYS A 40 5.26 -16.59 7.83
C CYS A 40 5.32 -16.97 9.32
N LYS A 41 5.26 -16.00 10.24
CA LYS A 41 5.32 -16.25 11.70
C LYS A 41 3.98 -16.64 12.29
N HIS A 42 2.87 -16.29 11.63
CA HIS A 42 1.51 -16.49 12.11
C HIS A 42 0.69 -17.28 11.08
N GLU A 43 0.82 -18.60 11.09
CA GLU A 43 0.13 -19.49 10.12
C GLU A 43 -1.40 -19.44 10.22
N ASP A 44 -1.92 -18.99 11.36
CA ASP A 44 -3.34 -18.74 11.62
C ASP A 44 -3.86 -17.43 10.99
N GLN A 45 -2.97 -16.62 10.43
CA GLN A 45 -3.30 -15.36 9.77
C GLN A 45 -3.15 -15.48 8.25
N GLU A 46 -4.01 -14.77 7.53
CA GLU A 46 -3.95 -14.58 6.08
C GLU A 46 -3.71 -13.09 5.82
N HIS A 47 -2.57 -12.74 5.23
CA HIS A 47 -2.20 -11.35 4.94
C HIS A 47 -2.44 -11.02 3.47
N LEU A 48 -3.24 -10.00 3.23
CA LEU A 48 -3.57 -9.45 1.91
C LEU A 48 -2.97 -8.05 1.79
N VAL A 49 -2.34 -7.74 0.67
CA VAL A 49 -1.65 -6.47 0.44
C VAL A 49 -2.30 -5.73 -0.72
N THR A 50 -2.65 -4.48 -0.45
CA THR A 50 -3.11 -3.51 -1.44
C THR A 50 -2.17 -2.32 -1.43
N LEU A 51 -1.57 -2.00 -2.56
CA LEU A 51 -0.67 -0.86 -2.73
C LEU A 51 -1.31 0.12 -3.70
N VAL A 52 -1.55 1.34 -3.24
CA VAL A 52 -2.12 2.43 -4.03
C VAL A 52 -1.13 3.57 -4.08
N ALA A 53 -0.74 3.98 -5.28
CA ALA A 53 0.02 5.19 -5.52
C ALA A 53 -0.89 6.33 -5.97
N PHE A 54 -0.62 7.58 -5.58
CA PHE A 54 -1.50 8.70 -5.93
C PHE A 54 -0.75 10.01 -6.18
N ASN A 55 -1.34 10.86 -7.02
CA ASN A 55 -0.97 12.27 -7.19
C ASN A 55 -2.22 13.09 -7.57
N SER A 56 -2.04 14.36 -7.96
CA SER A 56 -3.16 15.24 -8.37
C SER A 56 -3.96 14.77 -9.57
N ASN A 57 -3.38 13.91 -10.40
CA ASN A 57 -3.96 13.53 -11.67
C ASN A 57 -4.55 12.13 -11.63
N GLU A 58 -3.98 11.23 -10.83
CA GLU A 58 -4.40 9.83 -10.81
C GLU A 58 -4.21 9.16 -9.44
N VAL A 59 -5.04 8.14 -9.23
CA VAL A 59 -4.87 7.13 -8.19
C VAL A 59 -4.66 5.79 -8.90
N LYS A 60 -3.49 5.19 -8.72
CA LYS A 60 -3.07 3.95 -9.37
C LYS A 60 -2.98 2.82 -8.36
N THR A 61 -3.80 1.80 -8.54
CA THR A 61 -3.66 0.55 -7.77
C THR A 61 -2.57 -0.31 -8.40
N ILE A 62 -1.50 -0.57 -7.64
CA ILE A 62 -0.36 -1.39 -8.07
C ILE A 62 -0.57 -2.85 -7.65
N TYR A 63 -1.05 -3.07 -6.42
CA TYR A 63 -1.48 -4.37 -5.91
C TYR A 63 -2.91 -4.25 -5.39
N ASP A 64 -3.77 -5.21 -5.70
CA ASP A 64 -5.17 -5.27 -5.23
C ASP A 64 -5.41 -6.63 -4.56
N ASN A 65 -5.48 -6.62 -3.21
CA ASN A 65 -5.70 -7.82 -2.37
C ASN A 65 -4.81 -9.02 -2.74
N VAL A 66 -3.53 -8.76 -2.98
CA VAL A 66 -2.56 -9.81 -3.33
C VAL A 66 -2.08 -10.49 -2.04
N GLU A 67 -2.10 -11.82 -1.98
CA GLU A 67 -1.54 -12.58 -0.86
C GLU A 67 -0.08 -12.20 -0.61
N ALA A 68 0.30 -11.95 0.64
CA ALA A 68 1.62 -11.45 1.01
C ALA A 68 2.78 -12.25 0.39
N GLU A 69 2.67 -13.57 0.31
CA GLU A 69 3.67 -14.46 -0.30
C GLU A 69 3.90 -14.20 -1.80
N LYS A 70 2.86 -13.77 -2.51
CA LYS A 70 2.87 -13.53 -3.97
C LYS A 70 3.18 -12.08 -4.34
N VAL A 71 3.23 -11.16 -3.36
CA VAL A 71 3.52 -9.75 -3.60
C VAL A 71 4.97 -9.59 -4.07
N ALA A 72 5.16 -9.00 -5.25
CA ALA A 72 6.48 -8.63 -5.74
C ALA A 72 6.98 -7.34 -5.09
N GLU A 73 8.29 -7.13 -5.10
CA GLU A 73 8.85 -5.82 -4.75
C GLU A 73 8.43 -4.77 -5.77
N LEU A 74 8.14 -3.56 -5.30
CA LEU A 74 7.86 -2.42 -6.15
C LEU A 74 9.10 -2.08 -6.96
N ALA A 75 9.00 -2.20 -8.28
CA ALA A 75 10.07 -1.83 -9.19
C ALA A 75 10.00 -0.33 -9.53
N SER A 76 11.16 0.27 -9.82
CA SER A 76 11.28 1.70 -10.12
C SER A 76 10.43 2.18 -11.30
N HIS A 77 10.21 1.33 -12.32
CA HIS A 77 9.35 1.65 -13.47
C HIS A 77 7.84 1.66 -13.13
N GLN A 78 7.44 1.17 -11.96
CA GLN A 78 6.04 1.18 -11.53
C GLN A 78 5.67 2.48 -10.81
N TYR A 79 6.67 3.29 -10.43
CA TYR A 79 6.53 4.47 -9.59
C TYR A 79 7.20 5.72 -10.21
N HIS A 80 6.38 6.65 -10.69
CA HIS A 80 6.82 7.86 -11.40
C HIS A 80 6.25 9.14 -10.78
N PRO A 81 6.95 9.75 -9.81
CA PRO A 81 6.56 11.02 -9.18
C PRO A 81 6.20 12.11 -10.20
N ALA A 82 5.00 12.68 -10.11
CA ALA A 82 4.52 13.77 -10.95
C ALA A 82 3.37 14.54 -10.28
N CYS A 83 3.14 15.79 -10.69
CA CYS A 83 1.96 16.59 -10.30
C CYS A 83 1.88 16.91 -8.78
N GLY A 84 0.77 17.49 -8.27
CA GLY A 84 0.64 17.89 -6.85
C GLY A 84 0.08 16.77 -5.95
N THR A 85 -0.34 17.10 -4.72
CA THR A 85 -0.71 16.11 -3.67
C THR A 85 -2.16 16.26 -3.15
N PRO A 86 -3.19 15.59 -3.70
CA PRO A 86 -4.54 15.55 -3.14
C PRO A 86 -4.66 14.40 -2.13
N LEU A 87 -3.89 14.47 -1.05
CA LEU A 87 -3.75 13.39 -0.06
C LEU A 87 -5.10 12.98 0.54
N TYR A 88 -5.94 13.95 0.91
CA TYR A 88 -7.22 13.67 1.59
C TYR A 88 -8.26 13.00 0.68
N ASP A 89 -8.36 13.43 -0.58
CA ASP A 89 -9.29 12.83 -1.55
C ASP A 89 -8.89 11.39 -1.87
N THR A 90 -7.58 11.13 -1.99
CA THR A 90 -7.05 9.78 -2.22
C THR A 90 -7.38 8.85 -1.05
N MET A 91 -7.09 9.29 0.17
CA MET A 91 -7.37 8.49 1.37
C MET A 91 -8.87 8.18 1.49
N GLY A 92 -9.74 9.17 1.26
CA GLY A 92 -11.19 8.99 1.29
C GLY A 92 -11.67 7.95 0.27
N ASN A 93 -11.16 8.00 -0.95
CA ASN A 93 -11.52 7.05 -2.01
C ASN A 93 -11.01 5.62 -1.70
N ALA A 94 -9.77 5.49 -1.22
CA ALA A 94 -9.19 4.19 -0.89
C ALA A 94 -9.93 3.51 0.27
N LEU A 95 -10.25 4.26 1.33
CA LEU A 95 -11.02 3.75 2.47
C LEU A 95 -12.44 3.37 2.08
N THR A 96 -13.08 4.14 1.19
CA THR A 96 -14.43 3.86 0.70
C THR A 96 -14.48 2.59 -0.16
N LYS A 97 -13.44 2.34 -0.97
CA LYS A 97 -13.31 1.08 -1.73
C LYS A 97 -13.10 -0.08 -0.76
N LEU A 98 -12.12 0.04 0.15
CA LEU A 98 -11.77 -1.02 1.10
C LEU A 98 -12.97 -1.42 1.95
N ARG A 99 -13.78 -0.46 2.44
CA ARG A 99 -14.99 -0.70 3.24
C ARG A 99 -15.96 -1.71 2.63
N LYS A 100 -15.97 -1.89 1.31
CA LYS A 100 -16.85 -2.86 0.64
C LYS A 100 -16.40 -4.31 0.82
N ASP A 101 -15.12 -4.51 1.13
CA ASP A 101 -14.46 -5.81 1.15
C ASP A 101 -14.17 -6.32 2.58
N VAL A 102 -14.25 -5.43 3.60
CA VAL A 102 -13.92 -5.73 5.00
C VAL A 102 -15.16 -6.19 5.79
N ALA A 103 -15.04 -7.28 6.53
CA ALA A 103 -16.04 -7.73 7.51
C ALA A 103 -15.69 -7.27 8.94
N GLU A 104 -16.65 -7.40 9.87
CA GLU A 104 -16.56 -6.87 11.24
C GLU A 104 -15.36 -7.39 12.07
N ASN A 105 -14.84 -8.57 11.72
CA ASN A 105 -13.72 -9.22 12.44
C ASN A 105 -12.37 -9.09 11.72
N ASP A 106 -12.31 -8.38 10.60
CA ASP A 106 -11.08 -8.21 9.83
C ASP A 106 -10.26 -7.04 10.37
N ILE A 107 -8.93 -7.17 10.35
CA ILE A 107 -8.01 -6.12 10.79
C ILE A 107 -7.48 -5.38 9.56
N VAL A 108 -7.55 -4.05 9.60
CA VAL A 108 -7.02 -3.16 8.56
C VAL A 108 -5.84 -2.37 9.11
N LEU A 109 -4.69 -2.48 8.44
CA LEU A 109 -3.51 -1.66 8.71
C LEU A 109 -3.31 -0.67 7.56
N VAL A 110 -3.21 0.62 7.89
CA VAL A 110 -3.00 1.69 6.90
C VAL A 110 -1.66 2.36 7.16
N GLY A 111 -0.75 2.32 6.18
CA GLY A 111 0.55 2.99 6.23
C GLY A 111 0.71 3.95 5.06
N LYS A 112 1.17 5.19 5.33
CA LYS A 112 1.57 6.18 4.31
C LYS A 112 3.08 6.15 4.13
N VAL A 113 3.54 6.17 2.88
CA VAL A 113 4.92 6.47 2.50
C VAL A 113 4.93 7.77 1.70
N GLY A 114 5.69 8.78 2.16
CA GLY A 114 5.73 10.12 1.56
C GLY A 114 6.89 10.97 2.08
N ALA A 115 7.16 12.10 1.42
CA ALA A 115 8.01 13.18 1.94
C ALA A 115 7.20 13.98 2.96
N ASP A 116 7.84 14.40 4.06
CA ASP A 116 7.25 15.27 5.07
C ASP A 116 6.77 16.62 4.49
#